data_AF-A0A150XZT5-F1
#
_entry.id   AF-A0A150XZT5-F1
#
_cell.length_a   1.000
_cell.length_b   1.000
_cell.length_c   1.000
_cell.angle_alpha   90.00
_cell.angle_beta   90.00
_cell.angle_gamma   90.00
#
_symmetry.space_group_name_H-M   'P 1'
#
loop_
_entity.id
_entity.type
_entity.pdbx_description
1 polymer ?
#
loop_
_entity_poly.entity_id
_entity_poly.type
_entity_poly.pdbx_seq_one_letter_code
_entity_poly.pdbx_strand_id
1 'polypeptide(L)'
;MKNEFRSILYKITTRPIYVLALFTIFLFGCSDEDIDIAELRGTIVEGTTVSLSCEYIFQTDGGRYYVPTFLPAQYKQNGALVFIKGEILNELSDCANLSGDGQFIRIEQISAAN
;
A
#
# COMPACT_ATOMS: atom_id res chain seq x y z
N MET A 1 -17.74 -13.04 -64.19
CA MET A 1 -18.34 -12.39 -63.00
C MET A 1 -18.25 -13.27 -61.76
N LYS A 2 -17.05 -13.62 -61.25
CA LYS A 2 -16.94 -14.41 -60.00
C LYS A 2 -15.70 -14.09 -59.15
N ASN A 3 -14.90 -13.10 -59.56
CA ASN A 3 -13.53 -12.96 -59.08
C ASN A 3 -13.33 -11.71 -58.20
N GLU A 4 -14.25 -10.74 -58.27
CA GLU A 4 -14.15 -9.46 -57.53
C GLU A 4 -14.75 -9.52 -56.12
N PHE A 5 -15.70 -10.43 -55.85
CA PHE A 5 -16.39 -10.51 -54.55
C PHE A 5 -15.53 -11.09 -53.42
N ARG A 6 -14.47 -11.84 -53.75
CA ARG A 6 -13.57 -12.46 -52.76
C ARG A 6 -12.57 -11.48 -52.14
N SER A 7 -12.29 -10.35 -52.81
CA SER A 7 -11.33 -9.35 -52.34
C SER A 7 -11.88 -8.52 -51.15
N ILE A 8 -13.18 -8.23 -51.15
CA ILE A 8 -13.83 -7.41 -50.12
C ILE A 8 -13.99 -8.19 -48.80
N LEU A 9 -14.24 -9.51 -48.88
CA LEU A 9 -14.40 -10.36 -47.70
C LEU A 9 -13.11 -10.59 -46.91
N TYR A 10 -11.93 -10.55 -47.55
CA TYR A 10 -10.66 -10.78 -46.85
C TYR A 10 -10.20 -9.58 -46.00
N LYS A 11 -10.64 -8.36 -46.35
CA LYS A 11 -10.30 -7.13 -45.61
C LYS A 11 -11.06 -6.97 -44.28
N ILE A 12 -12.16 -7.70 -44.12
CA ILE A 12 -13.03 -7.63 -42.93
C ILE A 12 -12.62 -8.66 -41.87
N THR A 13 -12.01 -9.78 -42.27
CA THR A 13 -11.66 -10.90 -41.36
C THR A 13 -10.37 -10.69 -40.56
N THR A 14 -9.54 -9.70 -40.89
CA THR A 14 -8.35 -9.34 -40.09
C THR A 14 -8.65 -8.38 -38.94
N ARG A 15 -9.84 -7.77 -38.89
CA ARG A 15 -10.23 -6.79 -37.86
C ARG A 15 -10.83 -7.34 -36.55
N PRO A 16 -11.50 -8.51 -36.48
CA PRO A 16 -12.15 -8.94 -35.25
C PRO A 16 -11.14 -9.37 -34.19
N ILE A 17 -9.96 -9.88 -34.59
CA ILE A 17 -8.90 -10.31 -33.66
C ILE A 17 -8.30 -9.11 -32.93
N TYR A 18 -8.03 -8.00 -33.62
CA TYR A 18 -7.52 -6.79 -32.98
C TYR A 18 -8.53 -6.14 -32.04
N VAL A 19 -9.83 -6.18 -32.41
CA VAL A 19 -10.90 -5.67 -31.56
C VAL A 19 -11.06 -6.54 -30.31
N LEU A 20 -10.97 -7.87 -30.46
CA LEU A 20 -11.02 -8.80 -29.33
C LEU A 20 -9.81 -8.62 -28.40
N ALA A 21 -8.61 -8.42 -28.97
CA ALA A 21 -7.39 -8.16 -28.21
C ALA A 21 -7.44 -6.82 -27.45
N LEU A 22 -7.93 -5.75 -28.09
CA LEU A 22 -8.18 -4.46 -27.43
C LEU A 22 -9.21 -4.57 -26.32
N PHE A 23 -10.28 -5.34 -26.54
CA PHE A 23 -11.32 -5.59 -25.54
C PHE A 23 -10.77 -6.35 -24.32
N THR A 24 -9.91 -7.36 -24.53
CA THR A 24 -9.25 -8.05 -23.42
C THR A 24 -8.31 -7.14 -22.63
N ILE A 25 -7.54 -6.26 -23.28
CA ILE A 25 -6.66 -5.30 -22.59
C ILE A 25 -7.49 -4.32 -21.76
N PHE A 26 -8.65 -3.89 -22.27
CA PHE A 26 -9.55 -2.99 -21.54
C PHE A 26 -10.19 -3.67 -20.31
N LEU A 27 -10.50 -4.97 -20.39
CA LEU A 27 -11.04 -5.73 -19.26
C LEU A 27 -10.00 -6.06 -18.18
N PHE A 28 -8.73 -6.21 -18.54
CA PHE A 28 -7.64 -6.49 -17.59
C PHE A 28 -6.88 -5.22 -17.14
N GLY A 29 -7.30 -4.04 -17.61
CA GLY A 29 -6.55 -2.78 -17.46
C GLY A 29 -6.67 -2.05 -16.12
N CYS A 30 -7.40 -2.57 -15.13
CA CYS A 30 -7.51 -1.96 -13.80
C CYS A 30 -7.34 -3.01 -12.70
N SER A 31 -6.09 -3.20 -12.28
CA SER A 31 -5.78 -3.67 -10.94
C SER A 31 -5.71 -2.43 -10.07
N ASP A 32 -6.83 -2.06 -9.44
CA ASP A 32 -6.83 -1.06 -8.36
C ASP A 32 -6.27 -1.78 -7.13
N GLU A 33 -4.97 -1.62 -6.87
CA GLU A 33 -4.42 -2.01 -5.57
C GLU A 33 -4.91 -0.95 -4.59
N ASP A 34 -5.93 -1.29 -3.79
CA ASP A 34 -6.48 -0.41 -2.76
C ASP A 34 -5.37 -0.04 -1.76
N ILE A 35 -4.83 1.18 -1.88
CA ILE A 35 -3.86 1.74 -0.93
C ILE A 35 -4.65 2.24 0.30
N ASP A 36 -4.49 1.59 1.45
CA ASP A 36 -5.14 1.99 2.70
C ASP A 36 -4.40 3.15 3.37
N ILE A 37 -4.77 4.38 2.99
CA ILE A 37 -4.29 5.61 3.64
C ILE A 37 -5.13 5.90 4.88
N ALA A 38 -4.49 5.85 6.04
CA ALA A 38 -5.10 6.13 7.32
C ALA A 38 -4.54 7.41 7.96
N GLU A 39 -5.41 8.16 8.63
CA GLU A 39 -5.04 9.26 9.51
C GLU A 39 -5.21 8.80 10.97
N LEU A 40 -4.11 8.69 11.70
CA LEU A 40 -4.02 8.07 13.01
C LEU A 40 -3.36 9.00 14.02
N ARG A 41 -3.88 9.00 15.25
CA ARG A 41 -3.25 9.64 16.41
C ARG A 41 -2.64 8.58 17.31
N GLY A 42 -1.48 8.88 17.88
CA GLY A 42 -0.82 7.98 18.80
C GLY A 42 0.51 8.52 19.32
N THR A 43 1.30 7.61 19.86
CA THR A 43 2.57 7.89 20.53
C THR A 43 3.68 7.07 19.91
N ILE A 44 4.83 7.70 19.69
CA ILE A 44 6.07 6.99 19.34
C ILE A 44 6.65 6.36 20.59
N VAL A 45 6.92 5.06 20.54
CA VAL A 45 7.45 4.28 21.67
C VAL A 45 8.70 3.53 21.21
N GLU A 46 9.74 3.47 22.05
CA GLU A 46 10.90 2.62 21.79
C GLU A 46 10.50 1.14 21.90
N GLY A 47 10.86 0.31 20.91
CA GLY A 47 10.41 -1.08 20.90
C GLY A 47 10.94 -1.90 22.09
N THR A 48 12.13 -1.57 22.59
CA THR A 48 12.71 -2.19 23.81
C THR A 48 11.83 -2.00 25.05
N THR A 49 11.06 -0.91 25.13
CA THR A 49 10.13 -0.62 26.23
C THR A 49 8.98 -1.63 26.28
N VAL A 50 8.60 -2.18 25.12
CA VAL A 50 7.52 -3.16 24.95
C VAL A 50 8.02 -4.54 24.54
N SER A 51 9.31 -4.83 24.79
CA SER A 51 9.97 -6.11 24.46
C SER A 51 9.94 -6.48 22.97
N LEU A 52 9.91 -5.48 22.09
CA LEU A 52 10.05 -5.62 20.65
C LEU A 52 11.51 -5.32 20.22
N SER A 53 11.96 -5.97 19.15
CA SER A 53 13.30 -5.81 18.57
C SER A 53 13.48 -4.53 17.75
N CYS A 54 12.38 -3.88 17.37
CA CYS A 54 12.40 -2.68 16.54
C CYS A 54 12.80 -1.43 17.33
N GLU A 55 13.52 -0.50 16.68
CA GLU A 55 14.03 0.72 17.33
C GLU A 55 12.85 1.55 17.89
N TYR A 56 11.87 1.84 17.03
CA TYR A 56 10.67 2.60 17.36
C TYR A 56 9.43 1.96 16.77
N ILE A 57 8.31 2.11 17.47
CA ILE A 57 6.96 1.76 17.03
C ILE A 57 6.05 2.98 17.18
N PHE A 58 4.96 3.01 16.43
CA PHE A 58 3.86 3.94 16.59
C PHE A 58 2.69 3.22 17.24
N GLN A 59 2.38 3.56 18.50
CA GLN A 59 1.24 3.02 19.22
C GLN A 59 0.05 3.99 19.09
N THR A 60 -1.00 3.56 18.40
CA THR A 60 -2.25 4.33 18.28
C THR A 60 -2.96 4.44 19.62
N ASP A 61 -3.80 5.46 19.77
CA ASP A 61 -4.66 5.63 20.96
C ASP A 61 -5.60 4.43 21.18
N GLY A 62 -5.93 3.68 20.13
CA GLY A 62 -6.72 2.45 20.18
C GLY A 62 -5.93 1.20 20.60
N GLY A 63 -4.65 1.35 20.96
CA GLY A 63 -3.79 0.26 21.46
C GLY A 63 -3.15 -0.61 20.38
N ARG A 64 -3.48 -0.43 19.10
CA ARG A 64 -2.74 -1.07 17.99
C ARG A 64 -1.38 -0.41 17.83
N TYR A 65 -0.36 -1.18 17.46
CA TYR A 65 0.94 -0.64 17.08
C TYR A 65 1.26 -0.92 15.62
N TYR A 66 2.01 0.02 15.03
CA TYR A 66 2.55 -0.05 13.69
C TYR A 66 4.04 0.22 13.72
N VAL A 67 4.74 -0.28 12.72
CA VAL A 67 6.19 -0.10 12.60
C VAL A 67 6.46 0.87 11.47
N PRO A 68 6.98 2.08 11.75
CA PRO A 68 7.32 3.03 10.71
C PRO A 68 8.42 2.46 9.81
N THR A 69 8.22 2.46 8.51
CA THR A 69 9.30 2.15 7.54
C THR A 69 10.40 3.22 7.59
N PHE A 70 10.01 4.44 7.94
CA PHE A 70 10.91 5.56 8.21
C PHE A 70 10.28 6.47 9.28
N LEU A 71 11.10 6.91 10.23
CA LEU A 71 10.70 7.89 11.25
C LEU A 71 11.68 9.08 11.24
N PRO A 72 11.20 10.31 10.99
CA PRO A 72 12.07 11.48 11.01
C PRO A 72 12.75 11.68 12.37
N ALA A 73 13.99 12.16 12.37
CA ALA A 73 14.81 12.27 13.58
C ALA A 73 14.17 13.10 14.69
N GLN A 74 13.41 14.15 14.35
CA GLN A 74 12.70 14.98 15.32
C GLN A 74 11.57 14.27 16.07
N TYR A 75 11.12 13.11 15.57
CA TYR A 75 10.09 12.28 16.21
C TYR A 75 10.67 10.98 16.79
N LYS A 76 11.98 10.75 16.70
CA LYS A 76 12.69 9.64 17.36
C LYS A 76 12.88 9.93 18.85
N GLN A 77 11.77 10.04 19.56
CA GLN A 77 11.74 10.27 20.99
C GLN A 77 10.63 9.41 21.60
N ASN A 78 11.00 8.62 22.60
CA ASN A 78 10.03 7.83 23.35
C ASN A 78 8.98 8.75 24.02
N GLY A 79 7.71 8.45 23.84
CA GLY A 79 6.59 9.23 24.36
C GLY A 79 6.16 10.41 23.49
N ALA A 80 6.70 10.59 22.28
CA ALA A 80 6.30 11.68 21.40
C ALA A 80 4.88 11.45 20.84
N LEU A 81 3.96 12.36 21.16
CA LEU A 81 2.58 12.32 20.70
C LEU A 81 2.46 12.95 19.30
N VAL A 82 1.93 12.20 18.34
CA VAL A 82 1.91 12.59 16.92
C VAL A 82 0.60 12.25 16.23
N PHE A 83 0.31 13.00 15.17
CA PHE A 83 -0.64 12.64 14.12
C PHE A 83 0.14 12.15 12.90
N ILE A 84 -0.22 10.98 12.40
CA ILE A 84 0.36 10.38 11.20
C ILE A 84 -0.73 10.23 10.16
N LYS A 85 -0.44 10.70 8.94
CA LYS A 85 -1.11 10.27 7.73
C LYS A 85 -0.16 9.35 6.98
N GLY A 86 -0.60 8.12 6.71
CA GLY A 86 0.26 7.15 6.06
C GLY A 86 -0.49 5.93 5.59
N GLU A 87 0.21 5.13 4.80
CA GLU A 87 -0.28 3.88 4.27
C GLU A 87 0.01 2.73 5.23
N ILE A 88 -1.01 1.93 5.55
CA ILE A 88 -0.82 0.67 6.26
C ILE A 88 -0.45 -0.39 5.24
N LEU A 89 0.75 -0.96 5.37
CA LEU A 89 1.22 -1.97 4.43
C LEU A 89 0.66 -3.34 4.83
N ASN A 90 0.34 -4.15 3.81
CA ASN A 90 0.04 -5.57 3.97
C ASN A 90 1.31 -6.42 4.20
N GLU A 91 2.33 -5.82 4.82
CA GLU A 91 3.58 -6.45 5.21
C GLU A 91 3.70 -6.43 6.73
N LEU A 92 4.05 -7.59 7.27
CA LEU A 92 4.22 -7.80 8.69
C LEU A 92 5.67 -7.56 9.08
N SER A 93 5.87 -6.84 10.17
CA SER A 93 7.19 -6.66 10.77
C SER A 93 7.51 -7.82 11.70
N ASP A 94 8.73 -8.35 11.63
CA ASP A 94 9.25 -9.37 12.55
C ASP A 94 9.76 -8.75 13.87
N CYS A 95 9.04 -7.75 14.38
CA CYS A 95 9.48 -6.99 15.56
C CYS A 95 9.32 -7.76 16.87
N ALA A 96 8.48 -8.79 16.93
CA ALA A 96 8.06 -9.38 18.20
C ALA A 96 8.65 -10.75 18.51
N ASN A 97 9.70 -11.19 17.81
CA ASN A 97 10.45 -12.42 18.12
C ASN A 97 9.53 -13.55 18.63
N LEU A 98 8.47 -13.91 17.87
CA LEU A 98 7.48 -14.97 18.14
C LEU A 98 6.16 -14.61 18.89
N SER A 99 5.80 -13.34 19.14
CA SER A 99 4.57 -12.99 19.92
C SER A 99 3.63 -11.91 19.35
N GLY A 100 3.88 -11.34 18.17
CA GLY A 100 2.95 -10.37 17.57
C GLY A 100 3.53 -9.57 16.41
N ASP A 101 3.03 -9.78 15.21
CA ASP A 101 3.51 -9.02 14.07
C ASP A 101 2.77 -7.67 14.01
N GLY A 102 3.51 -6.57 14.15
CA GLY A 102 2.97 -5.25 13.83
C GLY A 102 2.98 -5.03 12.34
N GLN A 103 1.93 -4.46 11.75
CA GLN A 103 1.99 -4.05 10.34
C GLN A 103 2.94 -2.86 10.16
N PHE A 104 3.59 -2.78 9.01
CA PHE A 104 4.34 -1.58 8.67
C PHE A 104 3.40 -0.41 8.34
N ILE A 105 3.85 0.80 8.66
CA ILE A 105 3.23 2.04 8.21
C ILE A 105 4.24 2.87 7.42
N ARG A 106 3.86 3.27 6.21
CA ARG A 106 4.61 4.23 5.40
C ARG A 106 4.06 5.63 5.64
N ILE A 107 4.82 6.40 6.40
CA ILE A 107 4.43 7.76 6.78
C ILE A 107 4.51 8.68 5.55
N GLU A 108 3.39 9.29 5.18
CA GLU A 108 3.35 10.37 4.19
C GLU A 108 3.48 11.73 4.85
N GLN A 109 2.80 11.93 5.98
CA GLN A 109 2.84 13.15 6.77
C GLN A 109 2.84 12.81 8.25
N ILE A 110 3.61 13.58 9.03
CA ILE A 110 3.68 13.46 10.48
C ILE A 110 3.77 14.85 11.10
N SER A 111 2.96 15.07 12.13
CA SER A 111 2.95 16.31 12.92
C SER A 111 2.89 15.99 14.41
N ALA A 112 3.45 16.87 15.23
CA ALA A 112 3.24 16.80 16.68
C ALA A 112 1.77 17.06 17.01
N ALA A 113 1.25 16.38 18.04
CA ALA A 113 -0.14 16.46 18.47
C ALA A 113 -0.33 17.36 19.72
N ASN A 114 0.49 18.41 19.80
CA ASN A 114 0.59 19.38 20.88
C ASN A 114 -0.59 20.35 20.98
#